data_AF-A0A0V0GE67-F1
#
_entry.id   AF-A0A0V0GE67-F1
#
_cell.length_a   1.000
_cell.length_b   1.000
_cell.length_c   1.000
_cell.angle_alpha   90.00
_cell.angle_beta   90.00
_cell.angle_gamma   90.00
#
_symmetry.space_group_name_H-M   'P 1'
#
loop_
_entity.id
_entity.type
_entity.pdbx_description
1 polymer ?
#
loop_
_entity_poly.entity_id
_entity_poly.type
_entity_poly.pdbx_seq_one_letter_code
_entity_poly.pdbx_strand_id
1 'polypeptide(L)' 'MILVGLWCIQTDPSQRPPMSKAIEMLEGNLEAIQFPPKPFICSPSRSEGSSMIPLGKPTKPFI' A
#
# COMPACT_ATOMS: atom_id res chain seq x y z
N MET A 1 -2.98 4.82 -17.44
CA MET A 1 -4.05 4.07 -16.72
C MET A 1 -3.49 3.20 -15.59
N ILE A 2 -2.47 2.35 -15.82
CA ILE A 2 -1.92 1.45 -14.79
C ILE A 2 -1.31 2.20 -13.59
N LEU A 3 -0.46 3.22 -13.82
CA LEU A 3 0.16 4.00 -12.75
C LEU A 3 -0.87 4.64 -11.81
N VAL A 4 -1.92 5.26 -12.37
CA VAL A 4 -3.03 5.82 -11.58
C VAL A 4 -3.75 4.72 -10.79
N GLY A 5 -4.00 3.56 -11.40
CA GLY A 5 -4.54 2.40 -10.70
C GLY A 5 -3.66 1.94 -9.53
N LEU A 6 -2.34 1.91 -9.71
CA LEU A 6 -1.38 1.54 -8.67
C LEU A 6 -1.38 2.52 -7.49
N TRP A 7 -1.57 3.83 -7.76
CA TRP A 7 -1.76 4.85 -6.73
C TRP A 7 -3.11 4.69 -5.99
N CYS A 8 -4.18 4.32 -6.70
CA CYS A 8 -5.51 4.15 -6.11
C CYS A 8 -5.65 2.90 -5.21
N ILE A 9 -4.82 1.87 -5.40
CA ILE A 9 -4.88 0.64 -4.60
C ILE A 9 -3.98 0.67 -3.35
N GLN A 10 -3.27 1.77 -3.08
CA GLN A 10 -2.38 1.86 -1.91
C GLN A 10 -3.11 1.49 -0.61
N THR A 11 -2.45 0.72 0.27
CA THR A 11 -3.01 0.29 1.56
C THR A 11 -3.18 1.46 2.52
N ASP A 12 -2.27 2.44 2.45
CA ASP A 12 -2.38 3.68 3.21
C ASP A 12 -3.28 4.69 2.48
N PRO A 13 -4.38 5.16 3.09
CA PRO A 13 -5.29 6.10 2.44
C PRO A 13 -4.66 7.49 2.24
N SER A 14 -3.66 7.86 3.04
CA SER A 14 -2.96 9.16 2.93
C SER A 14 -2.05 9.22 1.70
N GLN A 15 -1.60 8.06 1.20
CA GLN A 15 -0.82 7.97 -0.04
C GLN A 15 -1.69 7.97 -1.30
N ARG A 16 -3.02 7.82 -1.19
CA ARG A 16 -3.89 7.84 -2.37
C ARG A 16 -4.09 9.28 -2.86
N PRO A 17 -3.99 9.53 -4.18
CA PRO A 17 -4.28 10.85 -4.71
C PRO A 17 -5.78 11.17 -4.56
N PRO A 18 -6.13 12.44 -4.29
CA PRO A 18 -7.52 12.87 -4.27
C PRO A 18 -8.15 12.73 -5.67
N MET A 19 -9.47 12.61 -5.74
CA MET A 19 -10.19 12.34 -7.00
C MET A 19 -9.86 13.34 -8.11
N SER A 20 -9.79 14.63 -7.77
CA SER A 20 -9.43 15.70 -8.72
C SER A 20 -8.03 15.52 -9.29
N LYS A 21 -7.06 15.08 -8.47
CA LYS A 21 -5.69 14.82 -8.92
C LYS A 21 -5.60 13.53 -9.71
N ALA A 22 -6.35 12.49 -9.34
CA ALA A 22 -6.45 11.27 -10.12
C ALA A 22 -7.00 11.54 -11.53
N ILE A 23 -8.02 12.40 -11.65
CA ILE A 23 -8.58 12.82 -12.94
C ILE A 23 -7.55 13.61 -13.75
N GLU A 24 -6.86 14.58 -13.13
CA GLU A 24 -5.77 15.33 -13.80
C GLU A 24 -4.64 14.41 -14.29
N MET A 25 -4.32 13.36 -13.53
CA MET A 25 -3.35 12.33 -13.92
C MET A 25 -3.85 11.41 -15.05
N LEU A 26 -5.17 11.24 -15.19
CA LEU A 26 -5.79 10.45 -16.25
C LEU A 26 -5.91 11.23 -17.56
N GLU A 27 -6.18 12.54 -17.48
CA GLU A 27 -6.28 13.45 -18.63
C GLU A 27 -4.90 13.99 -19.07
N GLY A 28 -3.94 14.05 -18.16
CA GLY A 28 -2.57 14.52 -18.41
C GLY A 28 -1.58 13.43 -18.87
N ASN A 29 -0.29 13.77 -18.88
CA ASN A 29 0.77 12.86 -19.32
C ASN A 29 1.13 11.82 -18.24
N LEU A 30 0.95 10.54 -18.56
CA LEU A 30 1.30 9.42 -17.68
C LEU A 30 2.81 9.29 -17.42
N GLU A 31 3.66 9.76 -18.34
CA GLU A 31 5.13 9.71 -18.20
C GLU A 31 5.64 10.68 -17.12
N ALA A 32 4.84 11.71 -16.79
CA ALA A 32 5.14 12.66 -15.71
C ALA A 32 4.71 12.14 -14.33
N ILE A 33 4.00 11.00 -14.28
CA ILE A 33 3.54 10.40 -13.03
C ILE A 33 4.65 9.54 -12.47
N GLN A 34 5.13 9.91 -11.27
CA GLN A 34 6.09 9.09 -10.54
C GLN A 34 5.47 7.76 -10.12
N PHE A 35 6.33 6.74 -9.97
CA PHE A 35 5.94 5.45 -9.46
C PHE A 35 5.40 5.59 -8.02
N PRO A 36 4.27 4.93 -7.70
CA PRO A 36 3.72 4.95 -6.36
C PRO A 36 4.72 4.37 -5.34
N PRO A 37 4.69 4.85 -4.10
CA PRO A 37 5.52 4.31 -3.04
C PRO A 37 5.21 2.83 -2.84
N LYS A 38 6.27 2.05 -2.56
CA LYS A 38 6.13 0.60 -2.42
C LYS A 38 5.17 0.31 -1.25
N PRO A 39 4.08 -0.44 -1.48
CA PRO A 39 3.12 -0.70 -0.42
C PRO A 39 3.83 -1.43 0.72
N PHE A 40 3.69 -0.90 1.93
CA PHE A 40 4.11 -1.60 3.14
C PHE A 40 3.16 -2.78 3.36
N ILE A 41 3.49 -3.93 2.77
CA ILE A 41 2.81 -5.16 3.13
C ILE A 41 3.40 -5.56 4.48
N CYS A 42 2.64 -5.30 5.55
CA CYS A 42 2.89 -5.92 6.85
C CYS A 42 2.63 -7.43 6.68
N SER A 43 3.60 -8.10 6.10
CA SER A 43 3.65 -9.55 5.98
C SER A 43 4.28 -10.03 7.29
N PRO A 44 3.67 -10.94 8.06
CA PRO A 44 4.46 -11.64 9.07
C PRO A 44 5.60 -12.31 8.31
N SER A 45 6.84 -11.96 8.64
CA SER A 45 8.02 -12.54 8.00
C SER A 45 7.93 -14.05 8.12
N ARG A 46 7.66 -14.77 7.03
CA ARG A 46 7.99 -16.20 6.97
C ARG A 46 9.51 -16.25 6.83
N SER A 47 10.20 -16.11 7.96
CA SER A 47 11.60 -16.49 8.06
C SER A 47 11.68 -17.98 7.77
N GLU A 48 12.22 -18.34 6.61
CA GLU A 48 12.77 -19.66 6.40
C GLU A 48 14.13 -19.69 7.11
N GLY A 49 14.12 -20.25 8.31
CA GLY A 49 15.27 -20.37 9.20
C GLY A 49 14.83 -21.01 10.49
N SER A 50 15.14 -22.30 10.63
CA SER A 50 14.73 -23.20 11.72
C SER A 50 14.83 -22.61 13.14
N SER A 51 13.88 -23.04 13.97
CA SER A 51 13.91 -23.15 15.45
C SER A 51 13.07 -22.15 16.27
N MET A 52 11.94 -22.71 16.76
CA MET A 52 11.28 -22.49 18.07
C MET A 52 10.40 -21.23 18.33
N ILE A 53 9.10 -21.53 18.47
CA ILE A 53 7.91 -20.80 19.03
C ILE A 53 8.13 -20.32 20.51
N PRO A 54 7.33 -19.41 21.16
CA PRO A 54 5.85 -19.49 21.20
C PRO A 54 4.97 -18.22 21.25
N LEU A 55 3.77 -18.46 20.71
CA LEU A 55 2.48 -17.80 20.90
C LEU A 55 2.33 -17.06 22.25
N GLY A 56 2.34 -15.72 22.18
CA GLY A 56 1.89 -14.80 23.24
C GLY A 56 0.85 -13.82 22.67
N LYS A 57 -0.35 -13.82 23.25
CA LYS A 57 -1.60 -13.15 22.82
C LYS A 57 -1.62 -11.63 23.21
N PRO A 58 -2.77 -10.94 23.32
CA PRO A 58 -3.59 -10.25 22.30
C PRO A 58 -3.79 -8.73 22.60
N THR A 59 -4.08 -7.85 21.63
CA THR A 59 -4.62 -6.50 21.96
C THR A 59 -5.62 -5.94 20.95
N LYS A 60 -6.91 -6.07 21.34
CA LYS A 60 -8.09 -5.19 21.20
C LYS A 60 -8.66 -4.88 19.79
N PRO A 61 -9.93 -5.24 19.51
CA PRO A 61 -10.69 -4.57 18.47
C PRO A 61 -10.99 -3.13 18.93
N PHE A 62 -10.72 -2.17 18.05
CA PHE A 62 -11.17 -0.79 18.22
C PHE A 62 -12.70 -0.80 18.17
N ILE A 63 -13.32 -0.31 19.25
CA ILE A 63 -14.76 -0.02 19.32
C ILE A 63 -15.09 1.15 18.41
#